data_AF-A0A502FT27-F1
#
_entry.id   AF-A0A502FT27-F1
#
_cell.length_a   1.000
_cell.length_b   1.000
_cell.length_c   1.000
_cell.angle_alpha   90.00
_cell.angle_beta   90.00
_cell.angle_gamma   90.00
#
_symmetry.space_group_name_H-M   'P 1'
#
loop_
_entity.id
_entity.type
_entity.pdbx_description
1 polymer ?
#
loop_
_entity_poly.entity_id
_entity_poly.type
_entity_poly.pdbx_seq_one_letter_code
_entity_poly.pdbx_strand_id
1 'polypeptide(L)'
;MSIIIFGTAVAGFGSDIFVRHAWFTDFPWQVHFHAVVFTSWASLYVIQNWLVVDGHNIMLHRRLGWFGAGIATIMVPLGIAATLMAVARGGIAGIFPPGFFLAMDILGILGFAGLTFAAIRLRNYPGWHKRLMLCGTVLVIAPGMGRLMGMLPLDGLAPFAMFVAIMTYILIGIVFDLVAIRRIHPAY
;
A
#
# COMPACT_ATOMS: atom_id res chain seq x y z
N MET A 1 -1.79 8.82 -9.97
CA MET A 1 -1.92 7.49 -9.31
C MET A 1 -1.79 7.57 -7.79
N SER A 2 -0.81 8.28 -7.23
CA SER A 2 -0.61 8.39 -5.77
C SER A 2 -1.86 8.83 -5.00
N ILE A 3 -2.60 9.84 -5.50
CA ILE A 3 -3.86 10.31 -4.89
C ILE A 3 -4.92 9.20 -4.86
N ILE A 4 -5.02 8.40 -5.93
CA ILE A 4 -5.98 7.29 -6.00
C ILE A 4 -5.62 6.21 -4.99
N ILE A 5 -4.32 5.86 -4.87
CA ILE A 5 -3.84 4.90 -3.88
C ILE A 5 -4.15 5.39 -2.45
N PHE A 6 -3.89 6.67 -2.17
CA PHE A 6 -4.22 7.27 -0.88
C PHE A 6 -5.73 7.25 -0.62
N GLY A 7 -6.53 7.61 -1.62
CA GLY A 7 -8.00 7.55 -1.55
C GLY A 7 -8.52 6.15 -1.25
N THR A 8 -7.93 5.11 -1.88
CA THR A 8 -8.24 3.71 -1.58
C THR A 8 -7.89 3.34 -0.13
N ALA A 9 -6.78 3.84 0.40
CA ALA A 9 -6.42 3.63 1.81
C ALA A 9 -7.52 4.19 2.71
N VAL A 10 -7.83 5.48 2.53
CA VAL A 10 -8.80 6.19 3.36
C VAL A 10 -10.19 5.58 3.23
N ALA A 11 -10.64 5.26 2.02
CA ALA A 11 -11.95 4.65 1.78
C ALA A 11 -12.02 3.24 2.38
N GLY A 12 -11.00 2.41 2.17
CA GLY A 12 -10.97 1.04 2.65
C GLY A 12 -10.90 0.93 4.17
N PHE A 13 -10.05 1.72 4.83
CA PHE A 13 -9.98 1.69 6.30
C PHE A 13 -11.12 2.50 6.95
N GLY A 14 -11.59 3.57 6.30
CA GLY A 14 -12.72 4.37 6.76
C GLY A 14 -14.06 3.63 6.69
N SER A 15 -14.20 2.64 5.80
CA SER A 15 -15.43 1.84 5.69
C SER A 15 -15.76 1.05 6.96
N ASP A 16 -14.77 0.77 7.81
CA ASP A 16 -14.99 0.05 9.07
C ASP A 16 -15.95 0.82 10.00
N ILE A 17 -16.06 2.15 9.88
CA ILE A 17 -17.04 2.97 10.61
C ILE A 17 -18.48 2.56 10.23
N PHE A 18 -18.74 2.34 8.95
CA PHE A 18 -20.08 2.04 8.44
C PHE A 18 -20.41 0.55 8.50
N VAL A 19 -19.41 -0.31 8.22
CA VAL A 19 -19.61 -1.76 8.13
C VAL A 19 -19.55 -2.42 9.50
N ARG A 20 -18.59 -2.01 10.33
CA ARG A 20 -18.32 -2.64 11.63
C ARG A 20 -18.83 -1.81 12.81
N HIS A 21 -19.40 -0.63 12.55
CA HIS A 21 -19.80 0.33 13.59
C HIS A 21 -18.67 0.61 14.58
N ALA A 22 -17.42 0.51 14.12
CA ALA A 22 -16.23 0.66 14.93
C ALA A 22 -15.71 2.09 14.83
N TRP A 23 -15.61 2.76 15.97
CA TRP A 23 -15.08 4.10 16.08
C TRP A 23 -13.60 4.07 16.39
N PHE A 24 -12.91 5.17 16.07
CA PHE A 24 -11.48 5.29 16.33
C PHE A 24 -11.13 4.95 17.79
N THR A 25 -11.94 5.43 18.75
CA THR A 25 -11.76 5.22 20.19
C THR A 25 -11.88 3.76 20.65
N ASP A 26 -12.44 2.88 19.84
CA ASP A 26 -12.70 1.49 20.22
C ASP A 26 -11.45 0.61 20.06
N PHE A 27 -10.42 1.13 19.40
CA PHE A 27 -9.23 0.38 19.08
C PHE A 27 -8.13 0.56 20.13
N PRO A 28 -7.33 -0.49 20.41
CA PRO A 28 -6.23 -0.37 21.33
C PRO A 28 -5.08 0.45 20.72
N TRP A 29 -4.19 0.99 21.56
CA TRP A 29 -3.14 1.92 21.14
C TRP A 29 -2.24 1.40 20.01
N GLN A 30 -2.03 0.09 19.91
CA GLN A 30 -1.24 -0.54 18.84
C GLN A 30 -1.86 -0.30 17.47
N VAL A 31 -3.19 -0.30 17.36
CA VAL A 31 -3.91 -0.03 16.11
C VAL A 31 -3.78 1.44 15.74
N HIS A 32 -3.84 2.36 16.72
CA HIS A 32 -3.58 3.78 16.48
C HIS A 32 -2.17 4.02 15.96
N PHE A 33 -1.17 3.39 16.60
CA PHE A 33 0.21 3.50 16.17
C PHE A 33 0.41 2.94 14.75
N HIS A 34 -0.16 1.75 14.46
CA HIS A 34 -0.21 1.19 13.12
C HIS A 34 -0.85 2.15 12.10
N ALA A 35 -2.02 2.71 12.42
CA ALA A 35 -2.73 3.63 11.55
C ALA A 35 -1.91 4.90 11.27
N VAL A 36 -1.29 5.50 12.28
CA VAL A 36 -0.43 6.69 12.12
C VAL A 36 0.76 6.38 11.20
N VAL A 37 1.48 5.28 11.46
CA VAL A 37 2.66 4.91 10.66
C VAL A 37 2.28 4.63 9.19
N PHE A 38 1.25 3.84 8.93
CA PHE A 38 0.86 3.48 7.56
C PHE A 38 0.22 4.67 6.82
N THR A 39 -0.55 5.52 7.51
CA THR A 39 -1.08 6.75 6.93
C THR A 39 0.05 7.73 6.61
N SER A 40 1.07 7.83 7.47
CA SER A 40 2.25 8.66 7.21
C SER A 40 2.98 8.24 5.94
N TRP A 41 3.10 6.94 5.67
CA TRP A 41 3.65 6.43 4.42
C TRP A 41 2.81 6.84 3.21
N ALA A 42 1.50 6.64 3.27
CA ALA A 42 0.61 6.96 2.16
C ALA A 42 0.59 8.47 1.85
N SER A 43 0.53 9.31 2.89
CA SER A 43 0.65 10.77 2.78
C SER A 43 2.00 11.18 2.20
N LEU A 44 3.09 10.59 2.70
CA LEU A 44 4.43 10.87 2.21
C LEU A 44 4.56 10.46 0.74
N TYR A 45 3.97 9.34 0.31
CA TYR A 45 3.98 8.91 -1.08
C TYR A 45 3.32 9.95 -2.00
N VAL A 46 2.20 10.55 -1.59
CA VAL A 46 1.57 11.66 -2.32
C VAL A 46 2.48 12.87 -2.37
N ILE A 47 3.05 13.29 -1.23
CA ILE A 47 3.97 14.44 -1.13
C ILE A 47 5.19 14.23 -2.03
N GLN A 48 5.79 13.03 -2.03
CA GLN A 48 6.97 12.70 -2.82
C GLN A 48 6.70 12.78 -4.33
N ASN A 49 5.52 12.31 -4.76
CA ASN A 49 5.10 12.45 -6.16
C ASN A 49 4.86 13.92 -6.51
N TRP A 50 4.22 14.69 -5.63
CA TRP A 50 3.99 16.11 -5.84
C TRP A 50 5.30 16.90 -5.96
N LEU A 51 6.29 16.66 -5.09
CA LEU A 51 7.60 17.32 -5.15
C LEU A 51 8.35 17.06 -6.47
N VAL A 52 8.17 15.87 -7.06
CA VAL A 52 8.76 15.53 -8.37
C VAL A 52 8.03 16.25 -9.50
N VAL A 53 6.71 16.35 -9.44
CA VAL A 53 5.88 17.06 -10.44
C VAL A 53 6.10 18.57 -10.36
N ASP A 54 6.15 19.13 -9.16
CA ASP A 54 6.45 20.55 -8.90
C ASP A 54 7.85 20.93 -9.40
N GLY A 55 8.85 20.07 -9.18
CA GLY A 55 10.20 20.24 -9.73
C GLY A 55 11.07 21.30 -9.05
N HIS A 56 10.49 22.23 -8.29
CA HIS A 56 11.24 23.30 -7.61
C HIS A 56 12.01 22.78 -6.38
N ASN A 57 11.52 21.72 -5.72
CA ASN A 57 12.00 21.29 -4.40
C ASN A 57 12.58 19.87 -4.38
N ILE A 58 13.40 19.51 -5.37
CA ILE A 58 14.04 18.17 -5.44
C ILE A 58 14.93 17.86 -4.22
N MET A 59 15.53 18.88 -3.59
CA MET A 59 16.28 18.68 -2.35
C MET A 59 15.36 18.20 -1.20
N LEU A 60 14.14 18.73 -1.12
CA LEU A 60 13.16 18.31 -0.11
C LEU A 60 12.70 16.88 -0.38
N HIS A 61 12.48 16.49 -1.64
CA HIS A 61 12.18 15.11 -2.04
C HIS A 61 13.24 14.14 -1.48
N ARG A 62 14.53 14.47 -1.68
CA ARG A 62 15.66 13.66 -1.19
C ARG A 62 15.72 13.59 0.34
N ARG A 63 15.50 14.70 1.04
CA ARG A 63 15.50 14.76 2.52
C ARG A 63 14.35 13.94 3.11
N LEU A 64 13.13 14.20 2.64
CA LEU A 64 11.94 13.45 3.06
C LEU A 64 12.00 11.97 2.63
N GLY A 65 12.77 11.64 1.58
CA GLY A 65 12.98 10.26 1.16
C GLY A 65 13.66 9.41 2.24
N TRP A 66 14.61 9.98 2.98
CA TRP A 66 15.23 9.31 4.12
C TRP A 66 14.28 9.13 5.30
N PHE A 67 13.40 10.11 5.54
CA PHE A 67 12.31 9.94 6.51
C PHE A 67 11.38 8.79 6.09
N GLY A 68 11.05 8.69 4.80
CA GLY A 68 10.30 7.57 4.24
C GLY A 68 10.99 6.22 4.44
N ALA A 69 12.32 6.14 4.29
CA ALA A 69 13.07 4.92 4.57
C ALA A 69 12.96 4.48 6.05
N GLY A 70 12.94 5.45 6.97
CA GLY A 70 12.68 5.20 8.39
C GLY A 70 11.27 4.64 8.62
N ILE A 71 10.25 5.27 8.02
CA ILE A 71 8.86 4.79 8.09
C ILE A 71 8.74 3.37 7.54
N ALA A 72 9.30 3.09 6.36
CA ALA A 72 9.25 1.77 5.74
C ALA A 72 9.88 0.69 6.64
N THR A 73 10.99 1.00 7.29
CA THR A 73 11.63 0.10 8.27
C THR A 73 10.70 -0.24 9.44
N ILE A 74 9.97 0.75 9.98
CA ILE A 74 9.02 0.56 11.08
C ILE A 74 7.77 -0.22 10.62
N MET A 75 7.31 0.02 9.39
CA MET A 75 6.13 -0.65 8.82
C MET A 75 6.28 -2.17 8.76
N VAL A 76 7.49 -2.71 8.57
CA VAL A 76 7.69 -4.15 8.44
C VAL A 76 7.30 -4.92 9.71
N PRO A 77 7.95 -4.71 10.88
CA PRO A 77 7.55 -5.41 12.10
C PRO A 77 6.13 -5.05 12.54
N LEU A 78 5.70 -3.79 12.34
CA LEU A 78 4.38 -3.33 12.73
C LEU A 78 3.26 -3.94 11.88
N GLY A 79 3.50 -4.10 10.58
CA GLY A 79 2.61 -4.79 9.66
C GLY A 79 2.46 -6.26 10.05
N ILE A 80 3.58 -6.97 10.26
CA ILE A 80 3.56 -8.39 10.66
C ILE A 80 2.79 -8.57 11.97
N ALA A 81 3.07 -7.72 12.97
CA ALA A 81 2.35 -7.75 14.24
C ALA A 81 0.85 -7.48 14.05
N ALA A 82 0.47 -6.50 13.22
CA ALA A 82 -0.92 -6.18 12.93
C ALA A 82 -1.65 -7.34 12.22
N THR A 83 -1.00 -8.01 11.26
CA THR A 83 -1.53 -9.20 10.58
C THR A 83 -1.81 -10.32 11.59
N LEU A 84 -0.82 -10.65 12.44
CA LEU A 84 -0.95 -11.70 13.45
C LEU A 84 -2.10 -11.39 14.43
N MET A 85 -2.17 -10.16 14.94
CA MET A 85 -3.25 -9.74 15.84
C MET A 85 -4.61 -9.75 15.16
N ALA A 86 -4.70 -9.35 13.89
CA ALA A 86 -5.94 -9.35 13.13
C ALA A 86 -6.46 -10.76 12.91
N VAL A 87 -5.59 -11.71 12.55
CA VAL A 87 -5.95 -13.13 12.39
C VAL A 87 -6.37 -13.74 13.73
N ALA A 88 -5.58 -13.53 14.80
CA ALA A 88 -5.86 -14.09 16.12
C ALA A 88 -7.21 -13.65 16.70
N ARG A 89 -7.65 -12.42 16.40
CA ARG A 89 -8.93 -11.87 16.89
C ARG A 89 -10.11 -12.02 15.91
N GLY A 90 -9.92 -12.68 14.76
CA GLY A 90 -10.94 -12.76 13.71
C GLY A 90 -11.28 -11.42 13.05
N GLY A 91 -10.38 -10.43 13.12
CA GLY A 91 -10.59 -9.06 12.64
C GLY A 91 -10.36 -8.84 11.14
N ILE A 92 -10.16 -9.89 10.36
CA ILE A 92 -9.94 -9.83 8.90
C ILE A 92 -11.25 -9.58 8.13
N ALA A 93 -11.18 -9.17 6.87
CA ALA A 93 -12.37 -8.86 6.06
C ALA A 93 -13.23 -10.08 5.70
N GLY A 94 -12.75 -11.31 5.97
CA GLY A 94 -13.50 -12.54 5.73
C GLY A 94 -13.52 -13.01 4.26
N ILE A 95 -12.89 -12.28 3.34
CA ILE A 95 -12.82 -12.63 1.91
C ILE A 95 -11.83 -13.78 1.61
N PHE A 96 -10.97 -14.16 2.56
CA PHE A 96 -10.03 -15.27 2.43
C PHE A 96 -10.05 -16.15 3.69
N PRO A 97 -9.67 -17.45 3.55
CA PRO A 97 -9.31 -18.26 4.71
C PRO A 97 -8.19 -17.61 5.54
N PRO A 98 -8.21 -17.71 6.88
CA PRO A 98 -7.23 -17.02 7.74
C PRO A 98 -5.76 -17.33 7.44
N GLY A 99 -5.43 -18.60 7.16
CA GLY A 99 -4.06 -19.01 6.81
C GLY A 99 -3.59 -18.42 5.48
N PHE A 100 -4.50 -18.30 4.49
CA PHE A 100 -4.19 -17.67 3.21
C PHE A 100 -3.95 -16.16 3.38
N PHE A 101 -4.82 -15.48 4.15
CA PHE A 101 -4.65 -14.07 4.48
C PHE A 101 -3.30 -13.82 5.17
N LEU A 102 -2.97 -14.63 6.18
CA LEU A 102 -1.71 -14.52 6.92
C LEU A 102 -0.49 -14.61 5.99
N ALA A 103 -0.46 -15.63 5.12
CA ALA A 103 0.65 -15.85 4.20
C ALA A 103 0.78 -14.69 3.20
N MET A 104 -0.34 -14.30 2.56
CA MET A 104 -0.36 -13.23 1.58
C MET A 104 0.05 -11.88 2.15
N ASP A 105 -0.44 -11.53 3.35
CA ASP A 105 -0.18 -10.23 3.96
C ASP A 105 1.28 -10.12 4.45
N ILE A 106 1.82 -11.20 5.03
CA ILE A 106 3.26 -11.27 5.40
C ILE A 106 4.13 -11.17 4.14
N LEU A 107 3.85 -11.97 3.10
CA LEU A 107 4.60 -11.91 1.84
C LEU A 107 4.47 -10.54 1.17
N GLY A 108 3.30 -9.89 1.26
CA GLY A 108 3.07 -8.53 0.78
C GLY A 108 3.94 -7.50 1.49
N ILE A 109 4.04 -7.57 2.82
CA ILE A 109 4.89 -6.68 3.63
C ILE A 109 6.39 -6.92 3.32
N LEU A 110 6.81 -8.18 3.18
CA LEU A 110 8.19 -8.51 2.80
C LEU A 110 8.51 -8.07 1.37
N GLY A 111 7.56 -8.24 0.44
CA GLY A 111 7.67 -7.74 -0.92
C GLY A 111 7.77 -6.22 -0.97
N PHE A 112 6.96 -5.52 -0.19
CA PHE A 112 7.07 -4.07 -0.01
C PHE A 112 8.45 -3.66 0.48
N ALA A 113 8.97 -4.34 1.50
CA ALA A 113 10.30 -4.05 2.05
C ALA A 113 11.38 -4.25 0.98
N GLY A 114 11.36 -5.38 0.27
CA GLY A 114 12.32 -5.70 -0.78
C GLY A 114 12.28 -4.72 -1.96
N LEU A 115 11.08 -4.42 -2.46
CA LEU A 115 10.90 -3.48 -3.58
C LEU A 115 11.26 -2.05 -3.18
N THR A 116 10.88 -1.60 -1.99
CA THR A 116 11.24 -0.27 -1.48
C THR A 116 12.75 -0.14 -1.28
N PHE A 117 13.39 -1.17 -0.70
CA PHE A 117 14.84 -1.22 -0.56
C PHE A 117 15.53 -1.15 -1.93
N ALA A 118 15.10 -1.97 -2.89
CA ALA A 118 15.62 -1.94 -4.26
C ALA A 118 15.43 -0.57 -4.92
N ALA A 119 14.25 0.05 -4.74
CA ALA A 119 13.98 1.39 -5.25
C ALA A 119 14.93 2.45 -4.67
N ILE A 120 15.25 2.38 -3.37
CA ILE A 120 16.19 3.30 -2.72
C ILE A 120 17.64 3.05 -3.18
N ARG A 121 18.02 1.78 -3.39
CA ARG A 121 19.35 1.42 -3.93
C ARG A 121 19.53 1.90 -5.37
N LEU A 122 18.46 1.84 -6.16
CA LEU A 122 18.40 2.28 -7.55
C LEU A 122 17.91 3.73 -7.71
N ARG A 123 17.96 4.57 -6.67
CA ARG A 123 17.50 5.97 -6.69
C ARG A 123 18.17 6.85 -7.76
N ASN A 124 19.36 6.48 -8.21
CA ASN A 124 20.08 7.17 -9.29
C ASN A 124 19.57 6.78 -10.69
N TYR A 125 18.69 5.79 -10.79
CA TYR A 125 18.02 5.34 -12.02
C TYR A 125 16.52 5.60 -11.89
N PRO A 126 16.03 6.80 -12.26
CA PRO A 126 14.64 7.21 -12.00
C PRO A 126 13.59 6.26 -12.57
N GLY A 127 13.91 5.58 -13.67
CA GLY A 127 13.06 4.57 -14.29
C GLY A 127 12.76 3.39 -13.36
N TRP A 128 13.79 2.85 -12.71
CA TRP A 128 13.64 1.79 -11.70
C TRP A 128 12.99 2.33 -10.43
N HIS A 129 13.51 3.44 -9.90
CA HIS A 129 13.08 3.99 -8.62
C HIS A 129 11.56 4.20 -8.55
N LYS A 130 10.97 4.93 -9.52
CA LYS A 130 9.55 5.28 -9.46
C LYS A 130 8.61 4.08 -9.59
N ARG A 131 9.01 3.07 -10.37
CA ARG A 131 8.20 1.86 -10.62
C ARG A 131 8.24 0.90 -9.45
N LEU A 132 9.44 0.67 -8.89
CA LEU A 132 9.58 -0.15 -7.69
C LEU A 132 8.88 0.49 -6.47
N MET A 133 8.94 1.82 -6.31
CA MET A 133 8.17 2.51 -5.26
C MET A 133 6.66 2.33 -5.44
N LEU A 134 6.17 2.39 -6.68
CA LEU A 134 4.76 2.12 -7.00
C LEU A 134 4.40 0.67 -6.66
N CYS A 135 5.14 -0.32 -7.17
CA CYS A 135 4.85 -1.74 -6.93
C CYS A 135 4.87 -2.06 -5.43
N GLY A 136 5.87 -1.58 -4.70
CA GLY A 136 5.92 -1.72 -3.24
C GLY A 136 4.70 -1.11 -2.56
N THR A 137 4.34 0.14 -2.89
CA THR A 137 3.19 0.82 -2.29
C THR A 137 1.87 0.09 -2.58
N VAL A 138 1.72 -0.49 -3.77
CA VAL A 138 0.55 -1.28 -4.15
C VAL A 138 0.45 -2.59 -3.34
N LEU A 139 1.55 -3.15 -2.86
CA LEU A 139 1.47 -4.33 -1.97
C LEU A 139 0.88 -3.98 -0.60
N VAL A 140 1.29 -2.86 0.00
CA VAL A 140 0.80 -2.46 1.34
C VAL A 140 -0.58 -1.81 1.34
N ILE A 141 -1.15 -1.49 0.17
CA ILE A 141 -2.54 -1.02 0.06
C ILE A 141 -3.56 -2.17 0.01
N ALA A 142 -3.10 -3.41 -0.19
CA ALA A 142 -3.97 -4.57 -0.36
C ALA A 142 -5.01 -4.74 0.77
N PRO A 143 -4.69 -4.60 2.07
CA PRO A 143 -5.70 -4.70 3.13
C PRO A 143 -6.80 -3.63 3.05
N GLY A 144 -6.48 -2.43 2.58
CA GLY A 144 -7.48 -1.39 2.33
C GLY A 144 -8.41 -1.76 1.18
N MET A 145 -7.85 -2.27 0.08
CA MET A 145 -8.65 -2.77 -1.05
C MET A 145 -9.53 -3.96 -0.67
N GLY A 146 -9.01 -4.89 0.14
CA GLY A 146 -9.77 -6.06 0.60
C GLY A 146 -11.03 -5.69 1.41
N ARG A 147 -10.98 -4.58 2.15
CA ARG A 147 -12.17 -4.04 2.84
C ARG A 147 -13.22 -3.54 1.85
N LEU A 148 -12.80 -2.77 0.84
CA LEU A 148 -13.72 -2.28 -0.20
C LEU A 148 -14.35 -3.44 -0.98
N MET A 149 -13.58 -4.46 -1.35
CA MET A 149 -14.11 -5.63 -2.04
C MET A 149 -15.03 -6.47 -1.16
N GLY A 150 -14.75 -6.55 0.15
CA GLY A 150 -15.60 -7.25 1.12
C GLY A 150 -16.97 -6.59 1.35
N MET A 151 -17.16 -5.34 0.93
CA MET A 151 -18.47 -4.67 0.96
C MET A 151 -19.36 -5.01 -0.23
N LEU A 152 -18.77 -5.53 -1.30
CA LEU A 152 -19.49 -5.87 -2.53
C LEU A 152 -20.06 -7.30 -2.42
N PRO A 153 -21.26 -7.57 -2.97
CA PRO A 153 -21.86 -8.91 -2.98
C PRO A 153 -21.17 -9.79 -4.03
N LEU A 154 -19.89 -10.11 -3.80
CA LEU A 154 -19.04 -10.86 -4.72
C LEU A 154 -18.91 -12.33 -4.35
N ASP A 155 -19.39 -12.74 -3.18
CA ASP A 155 -19.32 -14.12 -2.67
C ASP A 155 -17.90 -14.71 -2.86
N GLY A 156 -17.80 -15.90 -3.46
CA GLY A 156 -16.53 -16.57 -3.74
C GLY A 156 -15.61 -15.86 -4.75
N LEU A 157 -16.08 -14.80 -5.43
CA LEU A 157 -15.28 -14.02 -6.38
C LEU A 157 -14.49 -12.89 -5.73
N ALA A 158 -14.72 -12.57 -4.45
CA ALA A 158 -14.03 -11.48 -3.76
C ALA A 158 -12.48 -11.57 -3.83
N PRO A 159 -11.84 -12.74 -3.64
CA PRO A 159 -10.42 -12.95 -3.91
C PRO A 159 -9.95 -12.50 -5.30
N PHE A 160 -10.71 -12.87 -6.33
CA PHE A 160 -10.38 -12.57 -7.73
C PHE A 160 -10.57 -11.09 -8.02
N ALA A 161 -11.67 -10.48 -7.55
CA ALA A 161 -11.91 -9.05 -7.67
C ALA A 161 -10.79 -8.24 -7.00
N MET A 162 -10.33 -8.65 -5.82
CA MET A 162 -9.21 -8.02 -5.14
C MET A 162 -7.92 -8.11 -5.94
N PHE A 163 -7.61 -9.28 -6.51
CA PHE A 163 -6.45 -9.46 -7.39
C PHE A 163 -6.52 -8.51 -8.58
N VAL A 164 -7.66 -8.47 -9.30
CA VAL A 164 -7.88 -7.59 -10.44
C VAL A 164 -7.74 -6.11 -10.04
N ALA A 165 -8.31 -5.71 -8.91
CA ALA A 165 -8.26 -4.34 -8.42
C ALA A 165 -6.82 -3.89 -8.09
N ILE A 166 -6.03 -4.75 -7.45
CA ILE A 166 -4.63 -4.48 -7.14
C ILE A 166 -3.77 -4.46 -8.42
N MET A 167 -3.97 -5.42 -9.32
CA MET A 167 -3.28 -5.46 -10.61
C MET A 167 -3.61 -4.26 -11.50
N THR A 168 -4.80 -3.67 -11.36
CA THR A 168 -5.19 -2.48 -12.13
C THR A 168 -4.22 -1.32 -11.92
N TYR A 169 -3.69 -1.10 -10.70
CA TYR A 169 -2.68 -0.07 -10.48
C TYR A 169 -1.39 -0.32 -11.28
N ILE A 170 -0.95 -1.56 -11.34
CA ILE A 170 0.25 -1.97 -12.07
C ILE A 170 0.01 -1.87 -13.58
N LEU A 171 -1.15 -2.36 -14.05
CA LEU A 171 -1.56 -2.27 -15.45
C LEU A 171 -1.66 -0.82 -15.93
N ILE A 172 -2.20 0.10 -15.12
CA ILE A 172 -2.19 1.54 -15.44
C ILE A 172 -0.76 2.05 -15.62
N GLY A 173 0.18 1.61 -14.77
CA GLY A 173 1.61 1.92 -14.92
C GLY A 173 2.21 1.37 -16.21
N ILE A 174 1.92 0.11 -16.54
CA ILE A 174 2.38 -0.55 -17.77
C ILE A 174 1.82 0.16 -19.02
N VAL A 175 0.53 0.47 -19.02
CA VAL A 175 -0.14 1.18 -20.13
C VAL A 175 0.44 2.57 -20.27
N PHE A 176 0.69 3.28 -19.16
CA PHE A 176 1.35 4.58 -19.20
C PHE A 176 2.72 4.49 -19.86
N ASP A 177 3.54 3.49 -19.49
CA ASP A 177 4.84 3.24 -20.11
C ASP A 177 4.72 2.97 -21.62
N LEU A 178 3.77 2.13 -22.02
CA LEU A 178 3.54 1.82 -23.42
C LEU A 178 3.09 3.04 -24.24
N VAL A 179 2.23 3.89 -23.68
CA VAL A 179 1.67 5.07 -24.37
C VAL A 179 2.68 6.22 -24.39
N ALA A 180 3.25 6.57 -23.23
CA ALA A 180 4.09 7.75 -23.07
C ALA A 180 5.56 7.50 -23.42
N ILE A 181 6.08 6.29 -23.16
CA ILE A 181 7.50 5.94 -23.32
C ILE A 181 7.71 4.97 -24.50
N ARG A 182 6.63 4.38 -25.05
CA ARG A 182 6.64 3.41 -26.15
C ARG A 182 7.36 2.10 -25.84
N ARG A 183 7.66 1.84 -24.56
CA ARG A 183 8.32 0.62 -24.07
C ARG A 183 7.89 0.34 -22.63
N ILE A 184 7.58 -0.92 -22.35
CA ILE A 184 7.31 -1.39 -20.98
C ILE A 184 8.64 -1.58 -20.27
N HIS A 185 8.83 -0.92 -19.14
CA HIS A 185 10.04 -1.09 -18.34
C HIS A 185 10.00 -2.44 -17.59
N PRO A 186 11.11 -3.20 -17.51
CA PRO A 186 11.17 -4.51 -16.83
C PRO A 186 11.08 -4.45 -15.30
N ALA A 187 10.63 -3.32 -14.73
CA ALA A 187 10.49 -3.15 -13.28
C ALA A 187 9.07 -3.48 -12.77
N TYR A 188 8.11 -3.59 -13.67
CA TYR A 188 6.77 -4.11 -13.40
C TYR A 188 6.81 -5.63 -13.41
#